data_AF-A0A7S8CAX5-F1
#
_entry.id   AF-A0A7S8CAX5-F1
#
_cell.length_a   1.000
_cell.length_b   1.000
_cell.length_c   1.000
_cell.angle_alpha   90.00
_cell.angle_beta   90.00
_cell.angle_gamma   90.00
#
_symmetry.space_group_name_H-M   'P 1'
#
loop_
_entity.id
_entity.type
_entity.pdbx_description
1 polymer ?
#
loop_
_entity_poly.entity_id
_entity_poly.type
_entity_poly.pdbx_seq_one_letter_code
_entity_poly.pdbx_strand_id
1 'polypeptide(L)' 'MKDYVSKVEFHPNGFITNVYTTDGRIISYQKAILEHEEGSLGGLEESDALSYMKRMEY' A
#
# COMPACT_ATOMS: atom_id res chain seq x y z
N MET A 1 3.44 18.55 -3.83
CA MET A 1 4.23 17.46 -3.21
C MET A 1 3.46 16.18 -3.41
N LYS A 2 4.08 15.11 -3.92
CA LYS A 2 3.45 13.78 -3.93
C LYS A 2 3.66 13.15 -2.57
N ASP A 3 2.63 12.52 -2.02
CA ASP A 3 2.76 11.76 -0.78
C ASP A 3 3.33 10.37 -1.11
N TYR A 4 4.06 9.76 -0.18
CA TYR A 4 4.72 8.48 -0.40
C TYR A 4 4.32 7.46 0.65
N VAL A 5 4.28 6.18 0.29
CA VAL A 5 4.14 5.10 1.27
C VAL A 5 5.39 5.05 2.14
N SER A 6 5.21 5.13 3.46
CA SER A 6 6.28 5.04 4.45
C SER A 6 6.33 3.67 5.12
N LYS A 7 5.17 3.10 5.45
CA LYS A 7 5.06 1.79 6.11
C LYS A 7 3.78 1.09 5.68
N VAL A 8 3.82 -0.24 5.60
CA VAL A 8 2.66 -1.08 5.39
C VAL A 8 2.53 -2.03 6.59
N GLU A 9 1.31 -2.16 7.11
CA GLU A 9 1.00 -3.07 8.20
C GLU A 9 0.17 -4.25 7.69
N PHE A 10 0.57 -5.43 8.16
CA PHE A 10 0.03 -6.70 7.74
C PHE A 10 -0.77 -7.30 8.88
N HIS A 11 -1.96 -7.78 8.54
CA HIS A 11 -2.72 -8.65 9.40
C HIS A 11 -2.03 -10.03 9.45
N PRO A 12 -2.14 -10.79 10.55
CA PRO A 12 -1.52 -12.11 10.70
C PRO A 12 -1.94 -13.16 9.65
N ASN A 13 -2.98 -12.90 8.87
CA ASN A 13 -3.38 -13.74 7.73
C ASN A 13 -2.65 -13.39 6.42
N GLY A 14 -1.68 -12.47 6.46
CA GLY A 14 -0.89 -12.04 5.29
C GLY A 14 -1.49 -10.89 4.48
N PHE A 15 -2.70 -10.41 4.83
CA PHE A 15 -3.34 -9.30 4.12
C PHE A 15 -2.85 -7.95 4.64
N ILE A 16 -2.75 -6.96 3.75
CA ILE A 16 -2.49 -5.57 4.14
C ILE A 16 -3.73 -5.00 4.80
N THR A 17 -3.56 -4.46 6.00
CA THR A 17 -4.63 -3.76 6.73
C THR A 17 -4.49 -2.25 6.60
N ASN A 18 -3.30 -1.73 6.93
CA ASN A 18 -3.05 -0.30 6.97
C ASN A 18 -1.83 0.08 6.12
N VAL A 19 -1.95 1.18 5.37
CA VAL A 19 -0.86 1.83 4.64
C VAL A 19 -0.65 3.19 5.28
N TYR A 20 0.57 3.41 5.75
CA TYR A 20 1.02 4.66 6.36
C TYR A 20 1.78 5.45 5.33
N THR A 21 1.42 6.72 5.19
CA THR A 21 2.09 7.62 4.27
C THR A 21 3.07 8.54 4.98
N THR A 22 3.96 9.17 4.22
CA THR A 22 4.95 10.13 4.74
C THR A 22 4.31 11.38 5.33
N ASP A 23 3.11 11.73 4.88
CA ASP A 23 2.28 12.80 5.46
C ASP A 23 1.65 12.40 6.82
N GLY A 24 1.83 11.14 7.25
CA GLY A 24 1.28 10.60 8.50
C GLY A 24 -0.17 10.12 8.37
N ARG A 25 -0.71 10.04 7.15
CA ARG A 25 -2.05 9.51 6.89
C ARG A 25 -2.03 7.98 6.99
N ILE A 26 -3.11 7.42 7.52
CA ILE A 26 -3.35 5.98 7.53
C ILE A 26 -4.53 5.72 6.59
N ILE A 27 -4.29 4.96 5.53
CA ILE A 27 -5.30 4.60 4.54
C ILE A 27 -5.32 3.10 4.34
N SER A 28 -6.46 2.56 3.92
CA SER A 28 -6.56 1.15 3.55
C SER A 28 -5.84 0.90 2.22
N TYR A 29 -5.37 -0.34 2.01
CA TYR A 29 -4.67 -0.72 0.79
C TYR A 29 -5.43 -0.39 -0.51
N GLN A 30 -6.75 -0.64 -0.54
CA GLN A 30 -7.60 -0.31 -1.69
C GLN A 30 -7.55 1.19 -2.02
N LYS A 31 -7.55 2.05 -1.00
CA LYS A 31 -7.44 3.49 -1.18
C LYS A 31 -6.04 3.91 -1.63
N ALA A 32 -5.00 3.24 -1.14
CA ALA A 32 -3.63 3.48 -1.58
C ALA A 32 -3.42 3.14 -3.06
N ILE A 33 -4.04 2.07 -3.57
CA ILE A 33 -4.03 1.74 -5.00
C ILE A 33 -4.72 2.84 -5.80
N LEU A 34 -5.92 3.26 -5.41
CA LEU A 34 -6.65 4.33 -6.11
C LEU A 34 -5.84 5.64 -6.14
N GLU A 35 -5.32 6.09 -4.99
CA GLU A 35 -4.51 7.32 -4.93
C GLU A 35 -3.20 7.18 -5.73
N HIS A 36 -2.67 5.96 -5.88
CA HIS A 36 -1.52 5.68 -6.74
C HIS A 36 -1.87 5.78 -8.23
N GLU A 37 -2.98 5.18 -8.66
CA GLU A 37 -3.48 5.29 -10.04
C GLU A 37 -3.84 6.72 -10.41
N GLU A 38 -4.36 7.50 -9.46
CA GLU A 38 -4.60 8.94 -9.59
C GLU A 38 -3.30 9.78 -9.60
N GLY A 39 -2.15 9.16 -9.33
CA GLY A 39 -0.83 9.80 -9.29
C GLY A 39 -0.60 10.69 -8.06
N SER A 40 -1.49 10.61 -7.08
CA SER A 40 -1.45 11.33 -5.80
C SER A 40 -0.53 10.67 -4.78
N LEU A 41 -0.39 9.34 -4.83
CA LEU A 41 0.46 8.54 -3.94
C LEU A 41 1.59 7.83 -4.70
N GLY A 42 2.83 8.03 -4.27
CA GLY A 42 4.02 7.36 -4.80
C GLY A 42 4.54 6.25 -3.89
N GLY A 43 5.48 5.45 -4.40
CA GLY A 43 6.18 4.42 -3.60
C GLY A 43 5.41 3.11 -3.41
N LEU A 44 4.24 2.98 -4.04
CA LEU A 44 3.52 1.72 -4.16
C LEU A 44 3.96 1.06 -5.47
N GLU A 45 5.14 0.41 -5.48
CA GLU A 45 5.63 -0.25 -6.69
C GLU A 45 4.72 -1.43 -7.06
N GLU A 46 4.39 -1.59 -8.35
CA GLU A 46 3.58 -2.73 -8.84
C GLU A 46 4.19 -4.08 -8.45
N SER A 47 5.52 -4.16 -8.38
CA SER A 47 6.28 -5.33 -7.91
C SER A 47 5.94 -5.69 -6.47
N ASP A 48 5.82 -4.68 -5.61
CA ASP A 48 5.46 -4.80 -4.20
C ASP A 48 3.97 -5.18 -4.08
N ALA A 49 3.08 -4.46 -4.76
CA ALA A 49 1.64 -4.73 -4.81
C ALA A 49 1.29 -6.16 -5.26
N LEU A 50 1.95 -6.65 -6.32
CA LEU A 50 1.83 -8.03 -6.81
C LEU A 50 2.48 -9.04 -5.85
N SER A 51 3.63 -8.73 -5.26
CA SER A 51 4.27 -9.59 -4.26
C SER A 51 3.38 -9.78 -3.02
N TYR A 52 2.60 -8.76 -2.65
CA TYR A 52 1.64 -8.82 -1.53
C TYR A 52 0.40 -9.66 -1.85
N MET A 53 -0.12 -9.63 -3.08
CA MET A 53 -1.22 -10.52 -3.49
C MET A 53 -0.77 -11.97 -3.68
N LYS A 54 0.45 -12.18 -4.21
CA LYS A 54 0.98 -13.50 -4.56
C LYS A 54 1.36 -14.35 -3.35
N ARG A 55 1.51 -13.75 -2.16
CA ARG A 55 1.79 -14.49 -0.91
C ARG A 55 0.57 -15.25 -0.37
N MET A 56 -0.61 -15.08 -0.96
CA MET A 56 -1.80 -15.89 -0.67
C MET A 56 -1.84 -17.21 -1.46
N GLU A 57 -0.88 -17.44 -2.36
CA GLU A 57 -0.80 -18.66 -3.16
C GLU A 57 0.37 -19.53 -2.66
N TYR A 58 0.34 -19.94 -1.38
CA TYR A 58 1.14 -21.06 -0.86
C TYR A 58 0.51 -21.65 0.43
#